data_AF-A0A2V5N8R4-F1
#
_entry.id   AF-A0A2V5N8R4-F1
#
_cell.length_a   1.000
_cell.length_b   1.000
_cell.length_c   1.000
_cell.angle_alpha   90.00
_cell.angle_beta   90.00
_cell.angle_gamma   90.00
#
_symmetry.space_group_name_H-M   'P 1'
#
loop_
_entity.id
_entity.type
_entity.pdbx_description
1 polymer ?
#
loop_
_entity_poly.entity_id
_entity_poly.type
_entity_poly.pdbx_seq_one_letter_code
_entity_poly.pdbx_strand_id
1 'polypeptide(L)'
;TFSIELFQRLILHRVLELGWTTERFGEFDDRVFSAGRESRKPERVGKKYQWIAYDEFHARISDNFGVAETDMPVMPDRDWEQGLWPLEFRDLDPSLLLKGTPRDGWGVNHFNWWTPCRYDAWTSQATPSQWLQSPADLPPPTDFFDLAEPDGGKRWLMLEGYSHWRQKEAVAFEGREADKQELHYIIRSYLTRREHLPAIMAWGREQNWINDRLPQPDGRYRQHLHEHHWSAHFDSQLEDEWISGLWRSTDLPHPMVETTGEYVCEYNTYDCSLDSTVIISLPSRWLAEKMSLKMVGRRGDFVDGAGNLIAFDPSTRESGHGALVVRKDALRELLDREGLALFWTLLGEKNIYPPEMISSWLGRLTILGVYSWDGEVIAGDFRTEFQQGRR
;
A
#
# COMPACT_ATOMS: atom_id res chain seq x y z
N THR A 1 4.15 28.32 30.62
CA THR A 1 2.77 27.90 30.94
C THR A 1 1.78 28.86 30.31
N PHE A 2 0.92 28.35 29.44
CA PHE A 2 -0.13 29.15 28.79
C PHE A 2 -1.43 29.17 29.63
N SER A 3 -2.22 30.24 29.53
CA SER A 3 -3.49 30.34 30.25
C SER A 3 -4.62 29.62 29.52
N ILE A 4 -5.20 28.60 30.17
CA ILE A 4 -6.38 27.86 29.65
C ILE A 4 -7.55 28.80 29.38
N GLU A 5 -7.78 29.78 30.26
CA GLU A 5 -8.85 30.76 30.09
C GLU A 5 -8.65 31.61 28.84
N LEU A 6 -7.40 31.99 28.53
CA LEU A 6 -7.09 32.72 27.31
C LEU A 6 -7.34 31.86 26.08
N PHE A 7 -6.98 30.57 26.10
CA PHE A 7 -7.28 29.64 25.00
C PHE A 7 -8.77 29.48 24.76
N GLN A 8 -9.57 29.31 25.82
CA GLN A 8 -11.02 29.20 25.69
C GLN A 8 -11.63 30.46 25.04
N ARG A 9 -11.14 31.65 25.42
CA ARG A 9 -11.57 32.92 24.82
C ARG A 9 -11.16 33.03 23.35
N LEU A 10 -9.94 32.61 23.00
CA LEU A 10 -9.44 32.60 21.62
C LEU A 10 -10.23 31.64 20.74
N ILE A 11 -10.51 30.42 21.22
CA ILE A 11 -11.34 29.44 20.53
C ILE A 11 -12.74 30.00 20.30
N LEU A 12 -13.38 30.55 21.34
CA LEU A 12 -14.71 31.14 21.21
C LEU A 12 -14.72 32.31 20.21
N HIS A 13 -13.72 33.19 20.27
CA HIS A 13 -13.58 34.28 19.31
C HIS A 13 -13.47 33.75 17.88
N ARG A 14 -12.65 32.73 17.65
CA ARG A 14 -12.47 32.11 16.34
C ARG A 14 -13.75 31.44 15.82
N VAL A 15 -14.51 30.79 16.69
CA VAL A 15 -15.84 30.23 16.36
C VAL A 15 -16.80 31.32 15.85
N LEU A 16 -16.79 32.50 16.48
CA LEU A 16 -17.59 33.64 16.06
C LEU A 16 -17.08 34.22 14.72
N GLU A 17 -15.77 34.28 14.50
CA GLU A 17 -15.18 34.72 13.21
C GLU A 17 -15.51 33.78 12.06
N LEU A 18 -15.56 32.46 12.30
CA LEU A 18 -16.03 31.46 11.34
C LEU A 18 -17.53 31.62 11.03
N GLY A 19 -18.21 32.55 11.72
CA GLY A 19 -19.55 33.02 11.40
C GLY A 19 -20.65 32.33 12.18
N TRP A 20 -20.32 31.68 13.30
CA TRP A 20 -21.33 31.09 14.16
C TRP A 20 -22.14 32.18 14.88
N THR A 21 -23.46 32.14 14.73
CA THR A 21 -24.39 32.94 15.53
C THR A 21 -25.62 32.08 15.86
N THR A 22 -26.35 32.45 16.91
CA THR A 22 -27.59 31.78 17.30
C THR A 22 -28.61 31.78 16.15
N GLU A 23 -28.70 32.87 15.41
CA GLU A 23 -29.63 33.03 14.28
C GLU A 23 -29.27 32.12 13.10
N ARG A 24 -27.98 31.84 12.89
CA ARG A 24 -27.52 31.01 11.77
C ARG A 24 -27.58 29.52 12.08
N PHE A 25 -27.15 29.13 13.28
CA PHE A 25 -26.92 27.71 13.59
C PHE A 25 -27.53 27.25 14.91
N GLY A 26 -28.10 28.12 15.74
CA GLY A 26 -28.64 27.74 17.06
C GLY A 26 -29.72 26.65 16.97
N GLU A 27 -30.73 26.84 16.12
CA GLU A 27 -31.80 25.85 15.92
C GLU A 27 -31.26 24.51 15.38
N PHE A 28 -30.25 24.55 14.51
CA PHE A 28 -29.62 23.33 13.99
C PHE A 28 -28.83 22.62 15.08
N ASP A 29 -27.96 23.33 15.79
CA ASP A 29 -27.09 22.78 16.84
C ASP A 29 -27.91 22.20 18.01
N ASP A 30 -29.07 22.77 18.33
CA ASP A 30 -29.98 22.26 19.37
C ASP A 30 -30.70 20.96 18.96
N ARG A 31 -30.88 20.74 17.66
CA ARG A 31 -31.60 19.57 17.12
C ARG A 31 -30.69 18.41 16.72
N VAL A 32 -29.42 18.68 16.45
CA VAL A 32 -28.47 17.62 16.12
C VAL A 32 -28.18 16.78 17.36
N PHE A 33 -28.67 15.54 17.34
CA PHE A 33 -28.29 14.52 18.29
C PHE A 33 -27.32 13.53 17.63
N SER A 34 -26.18 13.29 18.26
CA SER A 34 -25.32 12.17 17.91
C SER A 34 -24.79 11.48 19.15
N ALA A 35 -24.76 10.15 19.10
CA ALA A 35 -24.20 9.28 20.13
C ALA A 35 -23.11 8.41 19.50
N GLY A 36 -22.13 8.02 20.31
CA GLY A 36 -21.05 7.13 19.87
C GLY A 36 -19.75 7.84 19.47
N ARG A 37 -18.77 7.02 19.08
CA ARG A 37 -17.38 7.43 18.77
C ARG A 37 -17.05 7.40 17.27
N GLU A 38 -18.03 7.12 16.42
CA GLU A 38 -17.87 7.08 14.97
C GLU A 38 -17.43 8.45 14.42
N SER A 39 -16.57 8.45 13.40
CA SER A 39 -15.99 9.65 12.79
C SER A 39 -17.00 10.43 11.95
N ARG A 40 -17.84 9.74 11.17
CA ARG A 40 -18.81 10.36 10.24
C ARG A 40 -20.17 10.70 10.83
N LYS A 41 -20.26 10.84 12.16
CA LYS A 41 -21.54 11.13 12.82
C LYS A 41 -22.01 12.56 12.54
N PRO A 42 -23.34 12.83 12.58
CA PRO A 42 -23.85 14.19 12.62
C PRO A 42 -23.19 14.99 13.77
N GLU A 43 -22.81 16.23 13.51
CA GLU A 43 -22.15 17.07 14.50
C GLU A 43 -22.60 18.52 14.37
N ARG A 44 -22.69 19.19 15.53
CA ARG A 44 -23.08 20.60 15.65
C ARG A 44 -22.05 21.49 14.94
N VAL A 45 -22.51 22.50 14.21
CA VAL A 45 -21.66 23.48 13.51
C VAL A 45 -20.75 24.19 14.52
N GLY A 46 -21.29 24.60 15.67
CA GLY A 46 -20.51 25.23 16.72
C GLY A 46 -19.39 24.32 17.24
N LYS A 47 -19.61 23.00 17.30
CA LYS A 47 -18.57 22.03 17.72
C LYS A 47 -17.53 21.82 16.62
N LYS A 48 -17.92 21.75 15.35
CA LYS A 48 -16.96 21.71 14.23
C LYS A 48 -16.05 22.93 14.22
N TYR A 49 -16.61 24.12 14.44
CA TYR A 49 -15.83 25.35 14.50
C TYR A 49 -14.90 25.40 15.72
N GLN A 50 -15.31 24.82 16.86
CA GLN A 50 -14.43 24.66 18.02
C GLN A 50 -13.23 23.77 17.69
N TRP A 51 -13.42 22.66 16.97
CA TRP A 51 -12.31 21.82 16.52
C TRP A 51 -11.35 22.55 15.59
N ILE A 52 -11.88 23.22 14.54
CA ILE A 52 -11.06 24.03 13.63
C ILE A 52 -10.22 25.06 14.41
N ALA A 53 -10.86 25.80 15.32
CA ALA A 53 -10.16 26.78 16.14
C ALA A 53 -9.12 26.14 17.06
N TYR A 54 -9.47 25.02 17.70
CA TYR A 54 -8.57 24.28 18.57
C TYR A 54 -7.31 23.82 17.82
N ASP A 55 -7.46 23.17 16.67
CA ASP A 55 -6.34 22.69 15.86
C ASP A 55 -5.47 23.84 15.34
N GLU A 56 -6.09 24.96 14.93
CA GLU A 56 -5.37 26.17 14.51
C GLU A 56 -4.52 26.76 15.63
N PHE A 57 -5.06 26.87 16.85
CA PHE A 57 -4.30 27.37 18.00
C PHE A 57 -3.27 26.36 18.49
N HIS A 58 -3.61 25.08 18.50
CA HIS A 58 -2.71 24.00 18.88
C HIS A 58 -1.45 24.03 17.99
N ALA A 59 -1.62 24.02 16.66
CA ALA A 59 -0.52 24.15 15.71
C ALA A 59 0.34 25.40 15.97
N ARG A 60 -0.27 26.57 16.18
CA ARG A 60 0.48 27.81 16.47
C ARG A 60 1.33 27.71 17.73
N ILE A 61 0.85 27.06 18.79
CA ILE A 61 1.64 26.89 20.01
C ILE A 61 2.76 25.89 19.74
N SER A 62 2.38 24.75 19.17
CA SER A 62 3.24 23.59 19.07
C SER A 62 4.39 23.85 18.09
N ASP A 63 4.12 24.52 16.97
CA ASP A 63 5.13 24.88 15.97
C ASP A 63 6.13 25.94 16.48
N ASN A 64 5.73 26.80 17.42
CA ASN A 64 6.56 27.90 17.93
C ASN A 64 7.27 27.58 19.25
N PHE A 65 6.74 26.64 20.04
CA PHE A 65 7.19 26.39 21.41
C PHE A 65 7.45 24.91 21.73
N GLY A 66 7.16 23.98 20.81
CA GLY A 66 7.42 22.55 21.02
C GLY A 66 6.57 21.88 22.10
N VAL A 67 5.45 22.48 22.49
CA VAL A 67 4.55 21.95 23.55
C VAL A 67 3.16 21.61 23.00
N ALA A 68 2.63 20.45 23.43
CA ALA A 68 1.29 19.96 23.06
C ALA A 68 0.21 20.60 23.95
N GLU A 69 0.57 20.90 25.20
CA GLU A 69 -0.30 21.53 26.18
C GLU A 69 0.43 22.70 26.88
N THR A 70 0.05 23.02 28.12
CA THR A 70 0.59 24.18 28.84
C THR A 70 2.10 24.11 29.11
N ASP A 71 2.64 22.91 29.24
CA ASP A 71 4.00 22.60 29.68
C ASP A 71 4.48 21.20 29.27
N MET A 72 3.65 20.40 28.60
CA MET A 72 4.01 19.08 28.11
C MET A 72 4.65 19.19 26.71
N PRO A 73 5.92 18.79 26.53
CA PRO A 73 6.53 18.75 25.21
C PRO A 73 5.74 17.86 24.26
N VAL A 74 5.62 18.26 22.99
CA VAL A 74 5.00 17.44 21.95
C VAL A 74 5.84 16.19 21.69
N MET A 75 7.17 16.35 21.73
CA MET A 75 8.17 15.33 21.45
C MET A 75 9.52 15.78 22.02
N PRO A 76 10.60 14.98 21.93
CA PRO A 76 11.94 15.43 22.27
C PRO A 76 12.39 16.65 21.45
N ASP A 77 13.07 17.62 22.08
CA ASP A 77 13.51 18.86 21.42
C ASP A 77 14.25 18.62 20.09
N ARG A 78 15.09 17.58 20.04
CA ARG A 78 15.82 17.18 18.82
C ARG A 78 14.89 16.89 17.65
N ASP A 79 13.80 16.15 17.90
CA ASP A 79 12.88 15.72 16.85
C ASP A 79 12.01 16.91 16.41
N TRP A 80 11.66 17.78 17.35
CA TRP A 80 10.94 19.02 17.09
C TRP A 80 11.77 19.99 16.22
N GLU A 81 13.05 20.19 16.55
CA GLU A 81 13.99 21.00 15.77
C GLU A 81 14.18 20.47 14.33
N GLN A 82 13.97 19.17 14.12
CA GLN A 82 14.01 18.52 12.81
C GLN A 82 12.67 18.57 12.06
N GLY A 83 11.59 19.03 12.70
CA GLY A 83 10.26 19.05 12.11
C GLY A 83 9.60 17.67 12.01
N LEU A 84 10.00 16.71 12.86
CA LEU A 84 9.44 15.35 12.94
C LEU A 84 8.10 15.32 13.68
N TRP A 85 7.17 16.19 13.24
CA TRP A 85 5.87 16.38 13.87
C TRP A 85 5.13 15.07 14.10
N PRO A 86 4.58 14.79 15.29
CA PRO A 86 4.09 13.45 15.59
C PRO A 86 2.89 13.14 14.72
N LEU A 87 2.80 11.88 14.32
CA LEU A 87 1.83 11.40 13.36
C LEU A 87 0.39 11.62 13.85
N GLU A 88 0.14 11.59 15.16
CA GLU A 88 -1.17 11.86 15.76
C GLU A 88 -1.70 13.28 15.61
N PHE A 89 -0.84 14.25 15.27
CA PHE A 89 -1.25 15.62 15.00
C PHE A 89 -1.37 15.94 13.50
N ARG A 90 -1.22 14.93 12.64
CA ARG A 90 -1.36 15.02 11.18
C ARG A 90 -2.68 14.38 10.75
N ASP A 91 -3.79 15.06 11.03
CA ASP A 91 -5.14 14.55 10.74
C ASP A 91 -5.55 14.74 9.26
N LEU A 92 -5.06 15.80 8.62
CA LEU A 92 -5.34 16.11 7.22
C LEU A 92 -4.04 16.22 6.43
N ASP A 93 -3.94 15.48 5.32
CA ASP A 93 -2.83 15.60 4.37
C ASP A 93 -3.14 16.69 3.33
N PRO A 94 -2.53 17.88 3.42
CA PRO A 94 -2.81 18.98 2.48
C PRO A 94 -2.27 18.71 1.07
N SER A 95 -1.42 17.70 0.91
CA SER A 95 -0.84 17.30 -0.37
C SER A 95 -1.69 16.23 -1.08
N LEU A 96 -2.57 15.54 -0.35
CA LEU A 96 -3.52 14.60 -0.93
C LEU A 96 -4.76 15.34 -1.47
N LEU A 97 -4.75 15.59 -2.77
CA LEU A 97 -5.90 16.23 -3.46
C LEU A 97 -6.93 15.23 -3.97
N LEU A 98 -6.70 13.93 -3.81
CA LEU A 98 -7.62 12.87 -4.18
C LEU A 98 -8.57 12.59 -3.00
N LYS A 99 -9.84 12.36 -3.30
CA LYS A 99 -10.81 11.84 -2.31
C LYS A 99 -10.94 10.32 -2.34
N GLY A 100 -10.31 9.68 -3.32
CA GLY A 100 -10.43 8.26 -3.58
C GLY A 100 -9.69 7.92 -4.87
N THR A 101 -9.49 6.63 -5.10
CA THR A 101 -8.91 6.12 -6.34
C THR A 101 -9.81 5.03 -6.92
N PRO A 102 -9.69 4.70 -8.22
CA PRO A 102 -10.32 3.52 -8.81
C PRO A 102 -9.76 2.18 -8.29
N ARG A 103 -8.73 2.18 -7.42
CA ARG A 103 -8.14 0.98 -6.84
C ARG A 103 -9.23 0.16 -6.17
N ASP A 104 -9.37 -1.06 -6.66
CA ASP A 104 -10.38 -1.98 -6.18
C ASP A 104 -9.71 -3.04 -5.30
N GLY A 105 -9.71 -2.77 -3.99
CA GLY A 105 -9.04 -3.62 -3.01
C GLY A 105 -9.64 -5.02 -2.94
N TRP A 106 -10.98 -5.12 -3.00
CA TRP A 106 -11.73 -6.37 -2.91
C TRP A 106 -12.32 -6.84 -4.25
N GLY A 107 -12.09 -6.09 -5.31
CA GLY A 107 -12.46 -6.47 -6.66
C GLY A 107 -11.81 -7.79 -7.05
N VAL A 108 -12.45 -8.51 -7.96
CA VAL A 108 -11.96 -9.82 -8.42
C VAL A 108 -12.08 -9.91 -9.93
N ASN A 109 -11.27 -10.76 -10.54
CA ASN A 109 -11.28 -11.03 -11.96
C ASN A 109 -11.01 -9.79 -12.83
N HIS A 110 -10.15 -8.88 -12.35
CA HIS A 110 -9.69 -7.75 -13.14
C HIS A 110 -8.93 -8.25 -14.39
N PHE A 111 -9.10 -7.51 -15.48
CA PHE A 111 -8.34 -7.71 -16.71
C PHE A 111 -8.02 -6.34 -17.29
N ASN A 112 -6.76 -5.95 -17.17
CA ASN A 112 -6.19 -4.69 -17.63
C ASN A 112 -4.72 -4.93 -18.01
N TRP A 113 -4.00 -3.90 -18.42
CA TRP A 113 -2.66 -4.08 -18.98
C TRP A 113 -1.58 -4.44 -17.94
N TRP A 114 -1.85 -4.25 -16.65
CA TRP A 114 -0.97 -4.68 -15.55
C TRP A 114 -1.43 -5.96 -14.85
N THR A 115 -2.65 -6.43 -15.12
CA THR A 115 -3.15 -7.77 -14.79
C THR A 115 -3.53 -8.47 -16.11
N PRO A 116 -2.54 -8.88 -16.92
CA PRO A 116 -2.77 -9.28 -18.31
C PRO A 116 -3.30 -10.71 -18.48
N CYS A 117 -3.99 -11.27 -17.46
CA CYS A 117 -4.49 -12.63 -17.49
C CYS A 117 -5.98 -12.71 -17.13
N ARG A 118 -6.75 -13.41 -17.98
CA ARG A 118 -8.09 -13.90 -17.64
C ARG A 118 -7.98 -15.35 -17.22
N TYR A 119 -8.41 -15.66 -16.00
CA TYR A 119 -8.45 -17.02 -15.51
C TYR A 119 -9.90 -17.54 -15.47
N ASP A 120 -10.15 -18.65 -16.18
CA ASP A 120 -11.47 -19.30 -16.22
C ASP A 120 -11.35 -20.84 -16.15
N ALA A 121 -10.21 -21.35 -15.71
CA ALA A 121 -9.90 -22.78 -15.68
C ALA A 121 -10.47 -23.51 -14.44
N TRP A 122 -11.59 -23.02 -13.88
CA TRP A 122 -12.21 -23.52 -12.64
C TRP A 122 -12.63 -24.99 -12.72
N THR A 123 -12.96 -25.46 -13.92
CA THR A 123 -13.39 -26.84 -14.23
C THR A 123 -12.40 -27.59 -15.11
N SER A 124 -11.11 -27.19 -15.09
CA SER A 124 -10.04 -27.82 -15.88
C SER A 124 -9.78 -29.29 -15.51
N GLN A 125 -10.27 -29.73 -14.34
CA GLN A 125 -10.14 -31.09 -13.82
C GLN A 125 -11.52 -31.71 -13.55
N ALA A 126 -11.57 -33.04 -13.48
CA ALA A 126 -12.82 -33.77 -13.31
C ALA A 126 -13.50 -33.54 -11.95
N THR A 127 -12.74 -33.15 -10.91
CA THR A 127 -13.27 -32.84 -9.57
C THR A 127 -12.64 -31.57 -8.99
N PRO A 128 -13.34 -30.83 -8.09
CA PRO A 128 -12.77 -29.65 -7.43
C PRO A 128 -11.48 -29.95 -6.66
N SER A 129 -11.37 -31.13 -6.03
CA SER A 129 -10.16 -31.53 -5.31
C SER A 129 -8.96 -31.78 -6.24
N GLN A 130 -9.20 -32.30 -7.45
CA GLN A 130 -8.14 -32.45 -8.47
C GLN A 130 -7.74 -31.09 -9.04
N TRP A 131 -8.70 -30.20 -9.27
CA TRP A 131 -8.42 -28.81 -9.66
C TRP A 131 -7.53 -28.13 -8.63
N LEU A 132 -7.91 -28.23 -7.35
CA LEU A 132 -7.18 -27.61 -6.25
C LEU A 132 -5.72 -28.09 -6.16
N GLN A 133 -5.45 -29.36 -6.46
CA GLN A 133 -4.09 -29.93 -6.43
C GLN A 133 -3.28 -29.70 -7.71
N SER A 134 -3.93 -29.30 -8.81
CA SER A 134 -3.30 -29.15 -10.12
C SER A 134 -2.63 -27.77 -10.27
N PRO A 135 -1.34 -27.71 -10.61
CA PRO A 135 -0.67 -26.47 -11.01
C PRO A 135 -0.77 -26.18 -12.52
N ALA A 136 -1.30 -27.11 -13.33
CA ALA A 136 -1.21 -27.06 -14.79
C ALA A 136 -2.01 -25.93 -15.46
N ASP A 137 -2.97 -25.36 -14.74
CA ASP A 137 -3.86 -24.29 -15.18
C ASP A 137 -3.48 -22.92 -14.63
N LEU A 138 -2.41 -22.83 -13.83
CA LEU A 138 -1.96 -21.58 -13.22
C LEU A 138 -1.52 -20.56 -14.29
N PRO A 139 -1.94 -19.28 -14.18
CA PRO A 139 -1.41 -18.21 -15.01
C PRO A 139 0.13 -18.15 -14.95
N PRO A 140 0.83 -18.01 -16.09
CA PRO A 140 2.29 -17.90 -16.08
C PRO A 140 2.73 -16.66 -15.31
N PRO A 141 3.50 -16.78 -14.21
CA PRO A 141 3.91 -15.62 -13.42
C PRO A 141 4.74 -14.61 -14.22
N THR A 142 5.46 -15.08 -15.24
CA THR A 142 6.27 -14.23 -16.14
C THR A 142 5.46 -13.17 -16.89
N ASP A 143 4.16 -13.42 -17.13
CA ASP A 143 3.29 -12.48 -17.84
C ASP A 143 3.01 -11.21 -17.03
N PHE A 144 3.22 -11.26 -15.71
CA PHE A 144 2.99 -10.13 -14.81
C PHE A 144 4.23 -9.26 -14.61
N PHE A 145 5.42 -9.75 -14.93
CA PHE A 145 6.67 -9.01 -14.68
C PHE A 145 7.01 -8.01 -15.78
N ASP A 146 6.81 -8.36 -17.07
CA ASP A 146 7.16 -7.52 -18.22
C ASP A 146 5.91 -7.08 -18.99
N LEU A 147 5.50 -5.84 -18.74
CA LEU A 147 4.22 -5.28 -19.16
C LEU A 147 4.41 -4.34 -20.36
N ALA A 148 3.42 -4.33 -21.24
CA ALA A 148 3.32 -3.38 -22.34
C ALA A 148 2.04 -2.55 -22.20
N GLU A 149 2.14 -1.26 -22.45
CA GLU A 149 0.95 -0.41 -22.55
C GLU A 149 0.06 -0.86 -23.73
N PRO A 150 -1.28 -0.68 -23.63
CA PRO A 150 -2.22 -1.07 -24.67
C PRO A 150 -1.96 -0.44 -26.05
N ASP A 151 -1.34 0.73 -26.09
CA ASP A 151 -1.01 1.45 -27.33
C ASP A 151 0.31 1.00 -27.96
N GLY A 152 1.00 0.02 -27.36
CA GLY A 152 2.29 -0.50 -27.81
C GLY A 152 3.45 0.46 -27.57
N GLY A 153 3.23 1.54 -26.81
CA GLY A 153 4.22 2.57 -26.53
C GLY A 153 5.27 2.09 -25.53
N LYS A 154 5.01 2.27 -24.24
CA LYS A 154 6.02 2.09 -23.19
C LYS A 154 6.04 0.66 -22.65
N ARG A 155 7.23 0.21 -22.26
CA ARG A 155 7.46 -1.05 -21.55
C ARG A 155 7.74 -0.78 -20.08
N TRP A 156 7.10 -1.58 -19.25
CA TRP A 156 7.11 -1.44 -17.81
C TRP A 156 7.49 -2.75 -17.15
N LEU A 157 8.14 -2.68 -15.99
CA LEU A 157 8.31 -3.82 -15.11
C LEU A 157 7.42 -3.64 -13.88
N MET A 158 6.73 -4.70 -13.49
CA MET A 158 6.00 -4.73 -12.22
C MET A 158 6.97 -4.91 -11.06
N LEU A 159 7.00 -3.98 -10.12
CA LEU A 159 7.78 -4.09 -8.89
C LEU A 159 6.95 -4.70 -7.76
N GLU A 160 5.65 -4.44 -7.75
CA GLU A 160 4.68 -4.99 -6.81
C GLU A 160 3.33 -5.15 -7.49
N GLY A 161 2.59 -6.19 -7.13
CA GLY A 161 1.23 -6.37 -7.63
C GLY A 161 0.45 -7.46 -6.92
N TYR A 162 -0.86 -7.28 -6.90
CA TYR A 162 -1.82 -8.27 -6.46
C TYR A 162 -2.76 -8.64 -7.61
N SER A 163 -3.09 -9.92 -7.74
CA SER A 163 -4.08 -10.40 -8.70
C SER A 163 -4.97 -11.44 -8.05
N HIS A 164 -6.28 -11.25 -8.11
CA HIS A 164 -7.26 -12.15 -7.52
C HIS A 164 -8.31 -12.57 -8.53
N TRP A 165 -8.45 -13.88 -8.68
CA TRP A 165 -9.51 -14.50 -9.46
C TRP A 165 -10.41 -15.30 -8.55
N ARG A 166 -11.70 -15.23 -8.82
CA ARG A 166 -12.74 -15.97 -8.12
C ARG A 166 -13.77 -16.47 -9.11
N GLN A 167 -14.14 -17.73 -8.99
CA GLN A 167 -15.22 -18.29 -9.79
C GLN A 167 -16.51 -17.52 -9.50
N LYS A 168 -17.17 -17.02 -10.54
CA LYS A 168 -18.49 -16.41 -10.38
C LYS A 168 -19.47 -17.49 -9.93
N GLU A 169 -20.17 -17.23 -8.84
CA GLU A 169 -21.17 -18.16 -8.32
C GLU A 169 -22.24 -18.40 -9.37
N ALA A 170 -22.49 -19.67 -9.71
CA ALA A 170 -23.75 -20.03 -10.32
C ALA A 170 -24.82 -19.81 -9.24
N VAL A 171 -25.87 -19.04 -9.55
CA VAL A 171 -27.02 -18.88 -8.64
C VAL A 171 -27.46 -20.27 -8.22
N ALA A 172 -27.27 -20.60 -6.95
CA ALA A 172 -27.65 -21.91 -6.45
C ALA A 172 -29.17 -22.03 -6.52
N PHE A 173 -29.66 -22.92 -7.38
CA PHE A 173 -31.00 -23.45 -7.22
C PHE A 173 -31.02 -24.10 -5.83
N GLU A 174 -31.96 -23.69 -4.97
CA GLU A 174 -32.19 -24.17 -3.59
C GLU A 174 -31.51 -23.42 -2.43
N GLY A 175 -30.97 -22.21 -2.64
CA GLY A 175 -30.67 -21.30 -1.52
C GLY A 175 -29.49 -21.71 -0.61
N ARG A 176 -28.64 -22.64 -1.05
CA ARG A 176 -27.33 -22.93 -0.43
C ARG A 176 -26.24 -22.14 -1.15
N GLU A 177 -25.39 -21.41 -0.44
CA GLU A 177 -24.20 -20.82 -1.07
C GLU A 177 -23.29 -21.94 -1.62
N ALA A 178 -22.71 -21.75 -2.81
CA ALA A 178 -21.78 -22.69 -3.40
C ALA A 178 -20.36 -22.49 -2.84
N ASP A 179 -19.53 -23.52 -2.91
CA ASP A 179 -18.10 -23.42 -2.63
C ASP A 179 -17.45 -22.32 -3.50
N LYS A 180 -16.59 -21.50 -2.89
CA LYS A 180 -15.91 -20.39 -3.55
C LYS A 180 -14.51 -20.82 -3.95
N GLN A 181 -14.32 -21.12 -5.24
CA GLN A 181 -12.99 -21.36 -5.80
C GLN A 181 -12.28 -20.03 -6.03
N GLU A 182 -11.07 -19.90 -5.49
CA GLU A 182 -10.26 -18.69 -5.58
C GLU A 182 -8.81 -19.01 -5.93
N LEU A 183 -8.17 -18.09 -6.65
CA LEU A 183 -6.76 -18.08 -6.96
C LEU A 183 -6.25 -16.64 -6.78
N HIS A 184 -5.13 -16.44 -6.10
CA HIS A 184 -4.48 -15.13 -6.09
C HIS A 184 -2.96 -15.23 -6.21
N TYR A 185 -2.35 -14.15 -6.70
CA TYR A 185 -0.91 -13.89 -6.71
C TYR A 185 -0.57 -12.59 -5.99
N ILE A 186 0.49 -12.64 -5.20
CA ILE A 186 1.18 -11.51 -4.59
C ILE A 186 2.61 -11.54 -5.14
N ILE A 187 2.99 -10.48 -5.83
CA ILE A 187 4.31 -10.27 -6.41
C ILE A 187 4.96 -9.12 -5.66
N ARG A 188 6.21 -9.33 -5.23
CA ARG A 188 7.07 -8.30 -4.63
C ARG A 188 8.46 -8.38 -5.21
N SER A 189 9.17 -7.26 -5.24
CA SER A 189 10.49 -7.20 -5.83
C SER A 189 11.52 -6.48 -4.98
N TYR A 190 12.76 -6.94 -5.14
CA TYR A 190 13.90 -6.54 -4.34
C TYR A 190 15.13 -6.44 -5.24
N LEU A 191 16.09 -5.62 -4.84
CA LEU A 191 17.39 -5.51 -5.50
C LEU A 191 18.47 -6.17 -4.65
N THR A 192 19.43 -6.79 -5.32
CA THR A 192 20.67 -7.27 -4.69
C THR A 192 21.86 -6.98 -5.60
N ARG A 193 23.08 -7.09 -5.08
CA ARG A 193 24.27 -7.00 -5.95
C ARG A 193 24.24 -8.12 -6.98
N ARG A 194 24.56 -7.79 -8.22
CA ARG A 194 24.50 -8.74 -9.35
C ARG A 194 25.30 -10.02 -9.09
N GLU A 195 26.47 -9.88 -8.45
CA GLU A 195 27.33 -10.99 -8.04
C GLU A 195 26.70 -11.93 -6.99
N HIS A 196 25.74 -11.44 -6.20
CA HIS A 196 25.03 -12.22 -5.17
C HIS A 196 23.75 -12.89 -5.69
N LEU A 197 23.27 -12.50 -6.88
CA LEU A 197 22.02 -13.01 -7.45
C LEU A 197 21.95 -14.55 -7.46
N PRO A 198 22.99 -15.31 -7.86
CA PRO A 198 22.91 -16.77 -7.86
C PRO A 198 22.63 -17.37 -6.48
N ALA A 199 23.24 -16.83 -5.42
CA ALA A 199 23.04 -17.29 -4.05
C ALA A 199 21.64 -16.91 -3.53
N ILE A 200 21.17 -15.71 -3.86
CA ILE A 200 19.81 -15.24 -3.51
C ILE A 200 18.75 -16.09 -4.19
N MET A 201 18.92 -16.42 -5.48
CA MET A 201 17.99 -17.28 -6.21
C MET A 201 17.99 -18.72 -5.69
N ALA A 202 19.17 -19.27 -5.35
CA ALA A 202 19.26 -20.60 -4.74
C ALA A 202 18.54 -20.65 -3.38
N TRP A 203 18.80 -19.67 -2.52
CA TRP A 203 18.11 -19.50 -1.25
C TRP A 203 16.60 -19.33 -1.44
N GLY A 204 16.18 -18.44 -2.34
CA GLY A 204 14.77 -18.11 -2.59
C GLY A 204 13.91 -19.31 -2.99
N ARG A 205 14.46 -20.27 -3.75
CA ARG A 205 13.75 -21.50 -4.16
C ARG A 205 13.32 -22.37 -2.98
N GLU A 206 14.05 -22.31 -1.88
CA GLU A 206 13.80 -23.12 -0.68
C GLU A 206 12.85 -22.42 0.31
N GLN A 207 12.56 -21.13 0.09
CA GLN A 207 11.79 -20.35 1.05
C GLN A 207 10.29 -20.59 0.95
N ASN A 208 9.61 -20.22 2.03
CA ASN A 208 8.18 -20.06 2.11
C ASN A 208 7.89 -18.58 2.37
N TRP A 209 7.08 -17.97 1.52
CA TRP A 209 6.76 -16.53 1.53
C TRP A 209 5.52 -16.19 2.37
N ILE A 210 4.80 -17.20 2.90
CA ILE A 210 3.66 -17.00 3.78
C ILE A 210 4.10 -16.25 5.04
N ASN A 211 3.24 -15.37 5.56
CA ASN A 211 3.49 -14.51 6.72
C ASN A 211 4.71 -13.58 6.54
N ASP A 212 5.00 -13.18 5.30
CA ASP A 212 5.89 -12.06 5.01
C ASP A 212 7.30 -12.25 5.55
N ARG A 213 7.94 -13.32 5.05
CA ARG A 213 9.33 -13.63 5.42
C ARG A 213 10.30 -12.48 5.14
N LEU A 214 10.11 -11.81 4.00
CA LEU A 214 10.82 -10.58 3.67
C LEU A 214 9.98 -9.37 4.11
N PRO A 215 10.64 -8.26 4.47
CA PRO A 215 9.94 -7.00 4.74
C PRO A 215 8.94 -6.66 3.63
N GLN A 216 7.83 -6.09 4.06
CA GLN A 216 6.86 -5.43 3.22
C GLN A 216 7.11 -3.92 3.28
N PRO A 217 6.54 -3.16 2.32
CA PRO A 217 6.51 -1.71 2.41
C PRO A 217 6.00 -1.30 3.78
N ASP A 218 6.77 -0.47 4.49
CA ASP A 218 6.23 0.16 5.68
C ASP A 218 5.12 1.10 5.21
N GLY A 219 3.87 0.73 5.48
CA GLY A 219 2.76 1.66 5.36
C GLY A 219 2.99 2.76 6.38
N ARG A 220 3.76 3.80 6.01
CA ARG A 220 4.15 4.89 6.89
C ARG A 220 2.94 5.77 7.17
N TYR A 221 2.13 5.27 8.08
CA TYR A 221 0.82 5.81 8.42
C TYR A 221 0.95 7.28 8.83
N ARG A 222 0.14 8.15 8.19
CA ARG A 222 0.07 9.60 8.43
C ARG A 222 1.30 10.44 8.04
N GLN A 223 2.24 9.90 7.27
CA GLN A 223 3.16 10.75 6.52
C GLN A 223 2.44 11.31 5.29
N HIS A 224 2.64 12.59 4.99
CA HIS A 224 1.95 13.21 3.86
C HIS A 224 2.50 12.69 2.53
N LEU A 225 1.63 12.53 1.53
CA LEU A 225 1.97 11.95 0.23
C LEU A 225 3.19 12.63 -0.39
N HIS A 226 3.17 13.96 -0.48
CA HIS A 226 4.28 14.73 -1.04
C HIS A 226 5.41 15.03 -0.04
N GLU A 227 5.46 14.41 1.14
CA GLU A 227 6.64 14.41 2.03
C GLU A 227 7.50 13.16 1.84
N HIS A 228 6.99 12.15 1.13
CA HIS A 228 7.73 10.92 0.86
C HIS A 228 9.08 11.24 0.21
N HIS A 229 10.12 10.67 0.82
CA HIS A 229 11.53 10.64 0.41
C HIS A 229 12.38 11.88 0.73
N TRP A 230 11.81 13.07 0.92
CA TRP A 230 12.62 14.29 1.16
C TRP A 230 12.41 14.97 2.51
N SER A 231 11.34 14.64 3.25
CA SER A 231 11.13 15.24 4.58
C SER A 231 12.06 14.63 5.63
N ALA A 232 12.17 15.27 6.80
CA ALA A 232 13.00 14.77 7.90
C ALA A 232 12.64 13.34 8.35
N HIS A 233 11.41 12.88 8.12
CA HIS A 233 10.98 11.49 8.38
C HIS A 233 11.73 10.46 7.53
N PHE A 234 12.46 10.95 6.53
CA PHE A 234 13.23 10.19 5.57
C PHE A 234 14.69 10.69 5.56
N ASP A 235 15.27 11.08 6.69
CA ASP A 235 16.67 11.57 6.76
C ASP A 235 17.69 10.48 7.20
N SER A 236 17.34 9.19 7.08
CA SER A 236 18.27 8.09 7.36
C SER A 236 19.26 7.88 6.21
N GLN A 237 20.41 7.25 6.49
CA GLN A 237 21.34 6.87 5.42
C GLN A 237 20.70 5.81 4.52
N LEU A 238 20.94 5.88 3.21
CA LEU A 238 20.39 4.89 2.26
C LEU A 238 20.98 3.50 2.49
N GLU A 239 22.17 3.43 3.07
CA GLU A 239 22.82 2.18 3.48
C GLU A 239 22.01 1.42 4.53
N ASP A 240 21.27 2.13 5.39
CA ASP A 240 20.43 1.54 6.44
C ASP A 240 19.17 0.86 5.87
N GLU A 241 18.80 1.16 4.61
CA GLU A 241 17.67 0.53 3.92
C GLU A 241 18.03 -0.86 3.36
N TRP A 242 19.31 -1.26 3.39
CA TRP A 242 19.72 -2.61 3.02
C TRP A 242 19.34 -3.61 4.12
N ILE A 243 18.50 -4.57 3.74
CA ILE A 243 18.11 -5.71 4.55
C ILE A 243 19.30 -6.66 4.63
N SER A 244 20.02 -6.63 5.75
CA SER A 244 21.15 -7.53 6.02
C SER A 244 20.81 -8.69 6.96
N GLY A 245 19.56 -8.77 7.42
CA GLY A 245 19.07 -9.81 8.33
C GLY A 245 17.56 -9.87 8.35
N LEU A 246 17.01 -11.01 8.76
CA LEU A 246 15.57 -11.24 8.80
C LEU A 246 15.09 -11.38 10.25
N TRP A 247 13.86 -10.95 10.50
CA TRP A 247 13.27 -11.14 11.81
C TRP A 247 13.08 -12.64 12.08
N ARG A 248 13.69 -13.14 13.17
CA ARG A 248 13.68 -14.56 13.58
C ARG A 248 14.33 -15.54 12.58
N SER A 249 15.13 -15.07 11.63
CA SER A 249 15.93 -15.95 10.75
C SER A 249 17.31 -15.37 10.46
N THR A 250 18.30 -16.25 10.29
CA THR A 250 19.70 -15.88 10.02
C THR A 250 20.23 -16.50 8.73
N ASP A 251 19.34 -16.94 7.85
CA ASP A 251 19.67 -17.68 6.64
C ASP A 251 19.71 -16.81 5.38
N LEU A 252 19.52 -15.50 5.51
CA LEU A 252 19.64 -14.57 4.39
C LEU A 252 21.08 -14.59 3.86
N PRO A 253 21.33 -15.02 2.62
CA PRO A 253 22.70 -15.27 2.16
C PRO A 253 23.46 -13.97 1.90
N HIS A 254 22.76 -12.94 1.41
CA HIS A 254 23.35 -11.64 1.10
C HIS A 254 22.35 -10.49 1.31
N PRO A 255 22.83 -9.26 1.52
CA PRO A 255 21.97 -8.10 1.62
C PRO A 255 21.16 -7.84 0.35
N MET A 256 19.98 -7.27 0.55
CA MET A 256 19.06 -6.83 -0.50
C MET A 256 18.36 -5.53 -0.08
N VAL A 257 17.68 -4.85 -0.99
CA VAL A 257 16.87 -3.67 -0.68
C VAL A 257 15.50 -3.79 -1.34
N GLU A 258 14.46 -3.36 -0.64
CA GLU A 258 13.10 -3.32 -1.16
C GLU A 258 12.95 -2.24 -2.24
N THR A 259 12.12 -2.51 -3.23
CA THR A 259 11.90 -1.60 -4.38
C THR A 259 10.67 -0.71 -4.23
N THR A 260 9.79 -1.01 -3.27
CA THR A 260 8.49 -0.37 -3.12
C THR A 260 8.32 0.26 -1.73
N GLY A 261 7.39 1.19 -1.65
CA GLY A 261 6.88 1.88 -0.47
C GLY A 261 5.37 2.04 -0.63
N GLU A 262 4.65 2.37 0.43
CA GLU A 262 3.20 2.58 0.35
C GLU A 262 2.79 3.86 1.06
N TYR A 263 1.90 4.62 0.43
CA TYR A 263 1.16 5.69 1.06
C TYR A 263 -0.27 5.23 1.35
N VAL A 264 -0.73 5.46 2.58
CA VAL A 264 -2.08 5.12 3.04
C VAL A 264 -2.71 6.34 3.71
N CYS A 265 -3.89 6.74 3.22
CA CYS A 265 -4.77 7.69 3.88
C CYS A 265 -6.14 7.04 4.10
N GLU A 266 -6.50 6.82 5.35
CA GLU A 266 -7.70 6.09 5.73
C GLU A 266 -8.95 6.93 5.59
N TYR A 267 -10.01 6.32 5.05
CA TYR A 267 -11.30 6.99 4.94
C TYR A 267 -11.97 7.26 6.30
N ASN A 268 -11.83 6.37 7.27
CA ASN A 268 -12.61 6.39 8.52
C ASN A 268 -12.00 7.27 9.64
N THR A 269 -11.26 8.31 9.28
CA THR A 269 -10.66 9.32 10.16
C THR A 269 -11.63 10.46 10.51
N TYR A 270 -11.29 11.27 11.52
CA TYR A 270 -12.15 12.38 11.98
C TYR A 270 -12.14 13.59 11.03
N ASP A 271 -11.14 13.73 10.16
CA ASP A 271 -11.11 14.76 9.11
C ASP A 271 -12.24 14.61 8.07
N CYS A 272 -12.73 13.38 7.86
CA CYS A 272 -13.79 13.01 6.91
C CYS A 272 -13.58 13.56 5.48
N SER A 273 -12.32 13.75 5.04
CA SER A 273 -11.99 14.44 3.78
C SER A 273 -12.11 13.54 2.54
N LEU A 274 -12.07 12.22 2.74
CA LEU A 274 -12.07 11.20 1.68
C LEU A 274 -13.45 10.58 1.43
N ASP A 275 -13.68 10.11 0.22
CA ASP A 275 -14.82 9.27 -0.21
C ASP A 275 -14.50 7.76 -0.08
N SER A 276 -13.21 7.39 -0.10
CA SER A 276 -12.71 6.04 0.17
C SER A 276 -11.24 6.06 0.62
N THR A 277 -10.75 4.97 1.24
CA THR A 277 -9.34 4.87 1.66
C THR A 277 -8.46 4.99 0.41
N VAL A 278 -7.50 5.90 0.45
CA VAL A 278 -6.52 6.07 -0.62
C VAL A 278 -5.28 5.28 -0.28
N ILE A 279 -4.91 4.35 -1.15
CA ILE A 279 -3.68 3.57 -1.06
C ILE A 279 -2.93 3.71 -2.38
N ILE A 280 -1.69 4.16 -2.32
CA ILE A 280 -0.85 4.40 -3.50
C ILE A 280 0.47 3.66 -3.30
N SER A 281 0.78 2.75 -4.22
CA SER A 281 2.08 2.09 -4.28
C SER A 281 3.12 3.07 -4.82
N LEU A 282 4.25 3.22 -4.13
CA LEU A 282 5.33 4.15 -4.46
C LEU A 282 6.63 3.36 -4.67
N PRO A 283 7.60 3.84 -5.46
CA PRO A 283 8.96 3.33 -5.37
C PRO A 283 9.52 3.55 -3.96
N SER A 284 10.34 2.63 -3.47
CA SER A 284 11.06 2.80 -2.21
C SER A 284 11.94 4.05 -2.26
N ARG A 285 12.27 4.59 -1.10
CA ARG A 285 13.18 5.74 -0.99
C ARG A 285 14.50 5.47 -1.67
N TRP A 286 15.12 4.33 -1.35
CA TRP A 286 16.35 3.90 -1.98
C TRP A 286 16.28 3.97 -3.50
N LEU A 287 15.21 3.42 -4.09
CA LEU A 287 15.02 3.40 -5.54
C LEU A 287 14.81 4.81 -6.10
N ALA A 288 13.94 5.61 -5.47
CA ALA A 288 13.63 6.97 -5.89
C ALA A 288 14.87 7.87 -5.86
N GLU A 289 15.66 7.84 -4.78
CA GLU A 289 16.89 8.62 -4.63
C GLU A 289 17.95 8.20 -5.65
N LYS A 290 18.18 6.89 -5.79
CA LYS A 290 19.17 6.36 -6.75
C LYS A 290 18.80 6.63 -8.20
N MET A 291 17.52 6.72 -8.52
CA MET A 291 17.04 7.11 -9.85
C MET A 291 16.83 8.63 -9.99
N SER A 292 17.10 9.42 -8.93
CA SER A 292 16.86 10.87 -8.88
C SER A 292 15.42 11.26 -9.27
N LEU A 293 14.46 10.46 -8.82
CA LEU A 293 13.05 10.65 -9.14
C LEU A 293 12.42 11.68 -8.23
N LYS A 294 11.43 12.39 -8.77
CA LYS A 294 10.62 13.35 -8.04
C LYS A 294 9.15 12.98 -8.14
N MET A 295 8.47 13.02 -7.00
CA MET A 295 7.03 12.86 -6.98
C MET A 295 6.35 14.13 -7.51
N VAL A 296 5.39 13.96 -8.42
CA VAL A 296 4.62 15.04 -9.05
C VAL A 296 3.14 14.67 -9.17
N GLY A 297 2.33 15.68 -9.50
CA GLY A 297 0.91 15.48 -9.77
C GLY A 297 0.12 15.21 -8.49
N ARG A 298 -1.03 14.53 -8.62
CA ARG A 298 -1.96 14.25 -7.51
C ARG A 298 -1.99 12.77 -7.12
N ARG A 299 -1.31 11.92 -7.88
CA ARG A 299 -1.46 10.45 -7.85
C ARG A 299 -0.18 9.73 -7.40
N GLY A 300 0.77 10.47 -6.83
CA GLY A 300 2.07 9.91 -6.45
C GLY A 300 2.91 9.46 -7.65
N ASP A 301 2.85 10.21 -8.76
CA ASP A 301 3.61 9.87 -9.98
C ASP A 301 5.09 10.24 -9.81
N PHE A 302 6.01 9.37 -10.21
CA PHE A 302 7.44 9.65 -10.15
C PHE A 302 8.01 9.94 -11.54
N VAL A 303 8.67 11.08 -11.66
CA VAL A 303 9.33 11.52 -12.90
C VAL A 303 10.84 11.66 -12.73
N ASP A 304 11.58 11.53 -13.83
CA ASP A 304 13.00 11.86 -13.87
C ASP A 304 13.26 13.38 -13.89
N GLY A 305 14.54 13.78 -13.95
CA GLY A 305 14.94 15.19 -14.04
C GLY A 305 14.48 15.91 -15.32
N ALA A 306 14.07 15.18 -16.36
CA ALA A 306 13.50 15.73 -17.59
C ALA A 306 11.95 15.79 -17.56
N GLY A 307 11.31 15.28 -16.50
CA GLY A 307 9.86 15.23 -16.36
C GLY A 307 9.20 14.03 -17.03
N ASN A 308 9.96 13.01 -17.45
CA ASN A 308 9.39 11.78 -18.00
C ASN A 308 8.84 10.91 -16.87
N LEU A 309 7.64 10.35 -17.04
CA LEU A 309 7.06 9.40 -16.09
C LEU A 309 7.88 8.10 -16.04
N ILE A 310 8.44 7.79 -14.88
CA ILE A 310 9.31 6.63 -14.64
C ILE A 310 8.64 5.57 -13.79
N ALA A 311 7.87 5.92 -12.76
CA ALA A 311 7.16 4.95 -11.94
C ALA A 311 5.81 5.51 -11.47
N PHE A 312 4.81 4.64 -11.35
CA PHE A 312 3.49 4.99 -10.83
C PHE A 312 2.67 3.77 -10.46
N ASP A 313 1.60 3.99 -9.70
CA ASP A 313 0.55 3.01 -9.44
C ASP A 313 -0.59 3.16 -10.46
N PRO A 314 -0.82 2.19 -11.37
CA PRO A 314 -1.87 2.28 -12.40
C PRO A 314 -3.28 2.26 -11.83
N SER A 315 -3.49 1.68 -10.64
CA SER A 315 -4.79 1.62 -9.96
C SER A 315 -5.28 2.99 -9.49
N THR A 316 -4.39 3.98 -9.43
CA THR A 316 -4.76 5.38 -9.20
C THR A 316 -5.50 5.98 -10.40
N ARG A 317 -5.44 5.36 -11.58
CA ARG A 317 -5.98 5.86 -12.86
C ARG A 317 -7.14 5.05 -13.38
N GLU A 318 -7.05 3.74 -13.28
CA GLU A 318 -7.98 2.80 -13.88
C GLU A 318 -8.36 1.73 -12.86
N SER A 319 -9.55 1.15 -12.99
CA SER A 319 -10.00 0.13 -12.05
C SER A 319 -9.12 -1.12 -12.13
N GLY A 320 -8.69 -1.58 -10.97
CA GLY A 320 -7.88 -2.77 -10.80
C GLY A 320 -7.24 -2.82 -9.42
N HIS A 321 -6.56 -3.92 -9.14
CA HIS A 321 -5.75 -4.04 -7.95
C HIS A 321 -4.55 -3.08 -7.97
N GLY A 322 -4.10 -2.72 -6.77
CA GLY A 322 -2.87 -1.96 -6.58
C GLY A 322 -1.67 -2.67 -7.18
N ALA A 323 -0.79 -1.88 -7.79
CA ALA A 323 0.47 -2.32 -8.32
C ALA A 323 1.45 -1.15 -8.33
N LEU A 324 2.75 -1.44 -8.39
CA LEU A 324 3.75 -0.46 -8.76
C LEU A 324 4.44 -0.92 -10.05
N VAL A 325 4.48 -0.04 -11.04
CA VAL A 325 5.22 -0.27 -12.28
C VAL A 325 6.33 0.76 -12.46
N VAL A 326 7.44 0.34 -13.07
CA VAL A 326 8.59 1.20 -13.40
C VAL A 326 9.01 1.03 -14.86
N ARG A 327 9.47 2.10 -15.49
CA ARG A 327 10.00 2.10 -16.86
C ARG A 327 11.15 1.10 -16.98
N LYS A 328 11.00 0.13 -17.88
CA LYS A 328 11.95 -0.98 -18.04
C LYS A 328 13.35 -0.50 -18.38
N ASP A 329 13.47 0.47 -19.28
CA ASP A 329 14.75 1.06 -19.69
C ASP A 329 15.42 1.87 -18.57
N ALA A 330 14.66 2.70 -17.86
CA ALA A 330 15.18 3.47 -16.74
C ALA A 330 15.69 2.57 -15.61
N LEU A 331 14.94 1.50 -15.29
CA LEU A 331 15.41 0.53 -14.29
C LEU A 331 16.66 -0.21 -14.77
N ARG A 332 16.73 -0.62 -16.04
CA ARG A 332 17.94 -1.25 -16.60
C ARG A 332 19.18 -0.38 -16.42
N GLU A 333 19.07 0.91 -16.74
CA GLU A 333 20.17 1.86 -16.60
C GLU A 333 20.67 1.94 -15.14
N LEU A 334 19.75 1.99 -14.18
CA LEU A 334 20.10 1.93 -12.76
C LEU A 334 20.85 0.63 -12.42
N LEU A 335 20.30 -0.53 -12.82
CA LEU A 335 20.88 -1.83 -12.48
C LEU A 335 22.30 -1.97 -13.04
N ASP A 336 22.53 -1.50 -14.26
CA ASP A 336 23.85 -1.52 -14.90
C ASP A 336 24.83 -0.56 -14.24
N ARG A 337 24.37 0.64 -13.87
CA ARG A 337 25.22 1.65 -13.21
C ARG A 337 25.65 1.23 -11.80
N GLU A 338 24.74 0.66 -11.02
CA GLU A 338 24.98 0.30 -9.61
C GLU A 338 25.47 -1.15 -9.43
N GLY A 339 25.57 -1.94 -10.51
CA GLY A 339 25.98 -3.35 -10.45
C GLY A 339 24.97 -4.23 -9.70
N LEU A 340 23.67 -3.97 -9.92
CA LEU A 340 22.56 -4.65 -9.25
C LEU A 340 21.84 -5.62 -10.18
N ALA A 341 20.98 -6.43 -9.58
CA ALA A 341 20.00 -7.27 -10.24
C ALA A 341 18.66 -7.17 -9.49
N LEU A 342 17.57 -7.28 -10.24
CA LEU A 342 16.22 -7.34 -9.72
C LEU A 342 15.81 -8.80 -9.52
N PHE A 343 15.12 -9.09 -8.42
CA PHE A 343 14.44 -10.36 -8.23
C PHE A 343 13.06 -10.17 -7.60
N TRP A 344 12.17 -11.12 -7.88
CA TRP A 344 10.81 -11.16 -7.38
C TRP A 344 10.59 -12.37 -6.51
N THR A 345 9.76 -12.22 -5.50
CA THR A 345 9.08 -13.32 -4.83
C THR A 345 7.65 -13.41 -5.35
N LEU A 346 7.18 -14.63 -5.58
CA LEU A 346 5.79 -14.93 -5.90
C LEU A 346 5.20 -15.76 -4.77
N LEU A 347 4.17 -15.23 -4.12
CA LEU A 347 3.27 -16.01 -3.27
C LEU A 347 1.92 -16.12 -3.97
N GLY A 348 1.46 -17.33 -4.20
CA GLY A 348 0.10 -17.57 -4.66
C GLY A 348 -0.64 -18.58 -3.79
N GLU A 349 -1.95 -18.46 -3.81
CA GLU A 349 -2.84 -19.40 -3.14
C GLU A 349 -3.96 -19.79 -4.08
N LYS A 350 -4.17 -21.09 -4.24
CA LYS A 350 -5.34 -21.68 -4.89
C LYS A 350 -6.15 -22.41 -3.81
N ASN A 351 -7.42 -22.05 -3.66
CA ASN A 351 -8.23 -22.48 -2.52
C ASN A 351 -9.70 -22.72 -2.90
N ILE A 352 -10.40 -23.51 -2.08
CA ILE A 352 -11.84 -23.72 -2.13
C ILE A 352 -12.39 -23.39 -0.74
N TYR A 353 -13.08 -22.27 -0.62
CA TYR A 353 -13.74 -21.89 0.63
C TYR A 353 -15.14 -22.50 0.69
N PRO A 354 -15.43 -23.35 1.68
CA PRO A 354 -16.77 -23.87 1.87
C PRO A 354 -17.73 -22.78 2.38
N PRO A 355 -19.04 -22.92 2.11
CA PRO A 355 -20.07 -21.98 2.57
C PRO A 355 -20.34 -22.05 4.10
N GLU A 356 -20.02 -23.18 4.76
CA GLU A 356 -20.19 -23.39 6.21
C GLU A 356 -18.84 -23.73 6.90
N MET A 357 -18.84 -24.03 8.22
CA MET A 357 -17.66 -24.24 9.10
C MET A 357 -16.43 -24.91 8.45
N ILE A 358 -15.24 -24.56 8.97
CA ILE A 358 -13.89 -25.04 8.61
C ILE A 358 -13.76 -26.58 8.46
N SER A 359 -14.68 -27.37 9.02
CA SER A 359 -14.68 -28.84 8.97
C SER A 359 -14.84 -29.47 7.57
N SER A 360 -15.21 -28.71 6.55
CA SER A 360 -15.32 -29.20 5.16
C SER A 360 -14.22 -28.64 4.22
N TRP A 361 -13.22 -27.95 4.76
CA TRP A 361 -12.15 -27.36 3.95
C TRP A 361 -11.34 -28.47 3.24
N LEU A 362 -11.30 -28.43 1.90
CA LEU A 362 -10.62 -29.45 1.08
C LEU A 362 -9.10 -29.31 1.11
N GLY A 363 -8.59 -28.13 1.45
CA GLY A 363 -7.17 -27.82 1.50
C GLY A 363 -6.83 -26.58 0.68
N ARG A 364 -5.53 -26.36 0.50
CA ARG A 364 -4.96 -25.23 -0.22
C ARG A 364 -3.73 -25.67 -0.99
N LEU A 365 -3.56 -25.18 -2.20
CA LEU A 365 -2.31 -25.26 -2.94
C LEU A 365 -1.59 -23.91 -2.82
N THR A 366 -0.46 -23.91 -2.13
CA THR A 366 0.44 -22.76 -2.03
C THR A 366 1.37 -22.77 -3.24
N ILE A 367 1.63 -21.60 -3.82
CA ILE A 367 2.50 -21.39 -4.96
C ILE A 367 3.64 -20.49 -4.48
N LEU A 368 4.86 -20.98 -4.56
CA LEU A 368 6.05 -20.31 -4.03
C LEU A 368 7.07 -20.19 -5.16
N GLY A 369 7.28 -18.97 -5.64
CA GLY A 369 8.19 -18.70 -6.75
C GLY A 369 9.27 -17.69 -6.41
N VAL A 370 10.38 -17.78 -7.14
CA VAL A 370 11.43 -16.77 -7.17
C VAL A 370 11.86 -16.55 -8.61
N TYR A 371 11.89 -15.29 -9.02
CA TYR A 371 12.24 -14.88 -10.37
C TYR A 371 13.29 -13.78 -10.31
N SER A 372 14.05 -13.61 -11.38
CA SER A 372 15.08 -12.58 -11.49
C SER A 372 15.10 -11.98 -12.87
N TRP A 373 15.61 -10.76 -12.94
CA TRP A 373 15.91 -10.07 -14.17
C TRP A 373 17.29 -9.44 -14.09
N ASP A 374 18.15 -9.84 -15.02
CA ASP A 374 19.54 -9.39 -15.14
C ASP A 374 19.71 -8.15 -16.02
N GLY A 375 18.60 -7.57 -16.52
CA GLY A 375 18.59 -6.49 -17.50
C GLY A 375 18.14 -6.94 -18.89
N GLU A 376 18.13 -8.24 -19.17
CA GLU A 376 17.73 -8.80 -20.46
C GLU A 376 16.68 -9.90 -20.32
N VAL A 377 16.98 -10.93 -19.52
CA VAL A 377 16.17 -12.15 -19.44
C VAL A 377 15.51 -12.25 -18.08
N ILE A 378 14.22 -12.60 -18.09
CA ILE A 378 13.51 -12.99 -16.88
C ILE A 378 13.67 -14.50 -16.71
N ALA A 379 14.26 -14.91 -15.59
CA ALA A 379 14.51 -16.31 -15.28
C ALA A 379 14.10 -16.65 -13.86
N GLY A 380 13.50 -17.83 -13.67
CA GLY A 380 13.02 -18.28 -12.38
C GLY A 380 12.05 -19.43 -12.54
N ASP A 381 11.57 -19.90 -11.40
CA ASP A 381 10.67 -21.02 -11.29
C ASP A 381 9.82 -20.88 -10.03
N PHE A 382 8.77 -21.71 -9.96
CA PHE A 382 7.95 -21.85 -8.77
C PHE A 382 7.76 -23.32 -8.45
N ARG A 383 7.54 -23.58 -7.16
CA ARG A 383 7.07 -24.87 -6.65
C ARG A 383 5.69 -24.71 -6.05
N THR A 384 4.98 -25.82 -5.93
CA THR A 384 3.68 -25.85 -5.27
C THR A 384 3.68 -26.81 -4.09
N GLU A 385 2.96 -26.43 -3.04
CA GLU A 385 2.81 -27.23 -1.82
C GLU A 385 1.32 -27.36 -1.50
N PHE A 386 0.81 -28.59 -1.55
CA PHE A 386 -0.59 -28.87 -1.21
C PHE A 386 -0.73 -29.18 0.28
N GLN A 387 -1.52 -28.38 0.98
CA GLN A 387 -1.94 -28.61 2.34
C GLN A 387 -3.36 -29.18 2.34
N GLN A 388 -3.52 -30.43 2.76
CA GLN A 388 -4.84 -31.03 2.91
C GLN A 388 -5.57 -30.45 4.14
N GLY A 389 -6.86 -30.15 3.99
CA GLY A 389 -7.68 -29.75 5.13
C GLY A 389 -7.94 -30.90 6.10
N ARG A 390 -8.05 -30.58 7.39
CA ARG A 390 -8.37 -31.57 8.42
C ARG A 390 -9.87 -31.85 8.38
N ARG A 391 -10.23 -33.11 8.15
CA ARG A 391 -11.61 -33.61 8.27
C ARG A 391 -12.06 -33.63 9.72
#